data_AF-A0A1U7GQZ9-F1
#
_entry.id   AF-A0A1U7GQZ9-F1
#
_cell.length_a   1.000
_cell.length_b   1.000
_cell.length_c   1.000
_cell.angle_alpha   90.00
_cell.angle_beta   90.00
_cell.angle_gamma   90.00
#
_symmetry.space_group_name_H-M   'P 1'
#
loop_
_entity.id
_entity.type
_entity.pdbx_description
1 polymer ?
#
loop_
_entity_poly.entity_id
_entity_poly.type
_entity_poly.pdbx_seq_one_letter_code
_entity_poly.pdbx_strand_id
1 'polypeptide(L)'
;MIRSATILILGLAAGACTPGLPQTLDQRLKGKDPAEMKEILRVACLDEAEWPQRAGLPKGASIKWHAHAKQYINPRVSEMKTLCRKMDALADPDAEAKQERGALVRECSDLVRKKQVDGGEGFSEHGERTQHICDEMLGQKVGTGR
;
A
#
# COMPACT_ATOMS: atom_id res chain seq x y z
N MET A 1 -16.63 -65.35 -2.42
CA MET A 1 -15.45 -64.47 -2.59
C MET A 1 -15.92 -63.22 -3.32
N ILE A 2 -16.24 -62.15 -2.59
CA ILE A 2 -16.74 -60.89 -3.17
C ILE A 2 -15.66 -59.85 -2.91
N ARG A 3 -15.04 -59.37 -4.00
CA ARG A 3 -13.99 -58.35 -3.97
C ARG A 3 -14.64 -56.99 -3.71
N SER A 4 -14.43 -56.44 -2.51
CA SER A 4 -14.82 -55.07 -2.17
C SER A 4 -13.95 -54.08 -2.95
N ALA A 5 -14.58 -53.32 -3.85
CA ALA A 5 -13.94 -52.21 -4.56
C ALA A 5 -13.98 -50.97 -3.66
N THR A 6 -12.82 -50.57 -3.16
CA THR A 6 -12.62 -49.31 -2.43
C THR A 6 -12.79 -48.13 -3.39
N ILE A 7 -13.91 -47.41 -3.29
CA ILE A 7 -14.11 -46.15 -4.01
C ILE A 7 -13.34 -45.06 -3.26
N LEU A 8 -12.17 -44.70 -3.80
CA LEU A 8 -11.44 -43.49 -3.42
C LEU A 8 -12.23 -42.27 -3.91
N ILE A 9 -12.98 -41.63 -3.01
CA ILE A 9 -13.54 -40.31 -3.25
C ILE A 9 -12.38 -39.31 -3.15
N LEU A 10 -11.77 -39.02 -4.29
CA LEU A 10 -10.88 -37.88 -4.48
C LEU A 10 -11.71 -36.61 -4.28
N GLY A 11 -11.61 -36.01 -3.09
CA GLY A 11 -12.14 -34.68 -2.83
C GLY A 11 -11.36 -33.66 -3.64
N LEU A 12 -11.85 -33.32 -4.83
CA LEU A 12 -11.47 -32.09 -5.52
C LEU A 12 -11.89 -30.91 -4.62
N ALA A 13 -10.94 -30.36 -3.86
CA ALA A 13 -11.06 -29.02 -3.32
C ALA A 13 -11.01 -28.04 -4.51
N ALA A 14 -12.14 -27.88 -5.18
CA ALA A 14 -12.36 -26.81 -6.14
C ALA A 14 -12.17 -25.49 -5.39
N GLY A 15 -11.18 -24.70 -5.83
CA GLY A 15 -10.89 -23.38 -5.32
C GLY A 15 -12.12 -22.49 -5.39
N ALA A 16 -12.70 -22.20 -4.24
CA ALA A 16 -13.62 -21.10 -4.09
C ALA A 16 -12.80 -19.82 -4.00
N CYS A 17 -12.53 -19.19 -5.15
CA CYS A 17 -12.24 -17.75 -5.19
C CYS A 17 -13.53 -17.00 -4.83
N THR A 18 -13.95 -17.05 -3.57
CA THR A 18 -14.88 -16.03 -3.06
C THR A 18 -14.14 -14.70 -3.15
N PRO A 19 -14.72 -13.66 -3.78
CA PRO A 19 -14.16 -12.32 -3.71
C PRO A 19 -14.17 -11.91 -2.24
N GLY A 20 -13.02 -12.05 -1.60
CA GLY A 20 -12.83 -11.65 -0.21
C GLY A 20 -13.12 -10.17 -0.10
N LEU A 21 -13.72 -9.77 1.02
CA LEU A 21 -13.82 -8.35 1.37
C LEU A 21 -12.43 -7.71 1.25
N PRO A 22 -12.32 -6.48 0.73
CA PRO A 22 -11.04 -5.79 0.66
C PRO A 22 -10.43 -5.73 2.06
N GLN A 23 -9.23 -6.29 2.19
CA GLN A 23 -8.52 -6.35 3.47
C GLN A 23 -7.87 -5.00 3.77
N THR A 24 -7.89 -4.59 5.04
CA THR A 24 -7.12 -3.43 5.52
C THR A 24 -5.61 -3.73 5.50
N LEU A 25 -4.78 -2.69 5.60
CA LEU A 25 -3.33 -2.87 5.69
C LEU A 25 -2.96 -3.74 6.90
N ASP A 26 -3.50 -3.45 8.08
CA ASP A 26 -3.30 -4.24 9.30
C ASP A 26 -3.63 -5.73 9.10
N GLN A 27 -4.74 -6.02 8.42
CA GLN A 27 -5.15 -7.39 8.15
C GLN A 27 -4.18 -8.11 7.21
N ARG A 28 -3.61 -7.39 6.23
CA ARG A 28 -2.61 -7.93 5.31
C ARG A 28 -1.28 -8.21 6.01
N LEU A 29 -0.90 -7.39 7.00
CA LEU A 29 0.34 -7.53 7.77
C LEU A 29 0.27 -8.62 8.85
N LYS A 30 -0.93 -8.93 9.34
CA LYS A 30 -1.11 -9.86 10.47
C LYS A 30 -0.54 -11.24 10.21
N GLY A 31 0.40 -11.66 11.06
CA GLY A 31 0.99 -13.01 11.02
C GLY A 31 1.96 -13.25 9.87
N LYS A 32 2.43 -12.18 9.22
CA LYS A 32 3.41 -12.21 8.15
C LYS A 32 4.83 -12.14 8.69
N ASP A 33 5.75 -12.77 7.97
CA ASP A 33 7.17 -12.62 8.28
C ASP A 33 7.70 -11.25 7.83
N PRO A 34 8.89 -10.81 8.29
CA PRO A 34 9.42 -9.48 7.96
C PRO A 34 9.61 -9.22 6.46
N ALA A 35 9.93 -10.24 5.66
CA ALA A 35 10.11 -10.08 4.22
C ALA A 35 8.76 -9.94 3.49
N GLU A 36 7.76 -10.72 3.89
CA GLU A 36 6.38 -10.57 3.43
C GLU A 36 5.80 -9.21 3.82
N MET A 37 6.00 -8.78 5.07
CA MET A 37 5.57 -7.46 5.55
C MET A 37 6.19 -6.34 4.72
N LYS A 38 7.50 -6.40 4.44
CA LYS A 38 8.21 -5.43 3.60
C LYS A 38 7.56 -5.31 2.22
N GLU A 39 7.31 -6.43 1.55
CA GLU A 39 6.69 -6.42 0.22
C GLU A 39 5.25 -5.88 0.25
N ILE A 40 4.46 -6.27 1.26
CA ILE A 40 3.09 -5.78 1.44
C ILE A 40 3.07 -4.26 1.61
N LEU A 41 3.97 -3.72 2.43
CA LEU A 41 4.11 -2.29 2.68
C LEU A 41 4.59 -1.54 1.44
N ARG A 42 5.59 -2.07 0.73
CA ARG A 42 6.10 -1.51 -0.52
C ARG A 42 4.98 -1.36 -1.55
N VAL A 43 4.19 -2.42 -1.75
CA VAL A 43 3.06 -2.41 -2.68
C VAL A 43 1.96 -1.46 -2.20
N ALA A 44 1.62 -1.45 -0.90
CA ALA A 44 0.61 -0.55 -0.35
C ALA A 44 0.99 0.93 -0.55
N CYS A 45 2.26 1.28 -0.30
CA CYS A 45 2.74 2.64 -0.50
C CYS A 45 2.69 3.06 -1.96
N LEU A 46 3.13 2.20 -2.88
CA LEU A 46 3.08 2.50 -4.32
C LEU A 46 1.64 2.59 -4.86
N ASP A 47 0.70 1.78 -4.35
CA ASP A 47 -0.71 1.86 -4.75
C ASP A 47 -1.37 3.15 -4.21
N GLU A 48 -1.11 3.52 -2.96
CA GLU A 48 -1.62 4.77 -2.40
C GLU A 48 -1.01 5.99 -3.14
N ALA A 49 0.25 5.90 -3.58
CA ALA A 49 0.88 6.94 -4.41
C ALA A 49 0.15 7.18 -5.73
N GLU A 50 -0.49 6.16 -6.30
CA GLU A 50 -1.28 6.25 -7.53
C GLU A 50 -2.72 6.73 -7.29
N TRP A 51 -3.14 6.90 -6.04
CA TRP A 51 -4.49 7.35 -5.69
C TRP A 51 -4.92 8.62 -6.46
N PRO A 52 -4.10 9.68 -6.59
CA PRO A 52 -4.50 10.88 -7.34
C PRO A 52 -4.82 10.61 -8.82
N GLN A 53 -4.19 9.60 -9.44
CA GLN A 53 -4.51 9.21 -10.81
C GLN A 53 -5.82 8.45 -10.92
N ARG A 54 -6.23 7.74 -9.85
CA ARG A 54 -7.47 6.95 -9.81
C ARG A 54 -8.68 7.78 -9.37
N ALA A 55 -8.49 8.68 -8.40
CA ALA A 55 -9.54 9.50 -7.82
C ALA A 55 -10.20 10.45 -8.84
N GLY A 56 -9.45 10.91 -9.84
CA GLY A 56 -9.96 11.75 -10.92
C GLY A 56 -10.66 10.99 -12.05
N LEU A 57 -10.72 9.65 -12.01
CA LEU A 57 -11.30 8.86 -13.08
C LEU A 57 -12.80 8.64 -12.87
N PRO A 58 -13.62 8.76 -13.94
CA PRO A 58 -15.01 8.36 -13.89
C PRO A 58 -15.13 6.89 -13.46
N LYS A 59 -16.15 6.59 -12.64
CA LYS A 59 -16.48 5.19 -12.32
C LYS A 59 -16.76 4.44 -13.63
N GLY A 60 -16.05 3.33 -13.85
CA GLY A 60 -16.16 2.54 -15.09
C GLY A 60 -15.31 3.06 -16.26
N ALA A 61 -14.33 3.94 -16.00
CA ALA A 61 -13.37 4.36 -17.03
C ALA A 61 -12.73 3.15 -17.73
N SER A 62 -12.70 3.20 -19.07
CA SER A 62 -12.10 2.12 -19.86
C SER A 62 -10.58 2.02 -19.62
N ILE A 63 -9.98 0.85 -19.89
CA ILE A 63 -8.53 0.63 -19.83
C ILE A 63 -7.75 1.67 -20.67
N LYS A 64 -8.31 2.11 -21.82
CA LYS A 64 -7.71 3.15 -22.67
C LYS A 64 -7.63 4.51 -21.96
N TRP A 65 -8.66 4.86 -21.21
CA TRP A 65 -8.67 6.07 -20.38
C TRP A 65 -7.63 6.02 -19.26
N HIS A 66 -7.49 4.86 -18.60
CA HIS A 66 -6.42 4.65 -17.63
C HIS A 66 -5.03 4.80 -18.26
N ALA A 67 -4.83 4.31 -19.49
CA ALA A 67 -3.55 4.45 -20.21
C ALA A 67 -3.25 5.90 -20.58
N HIS A 68 -4.24 6.67 -21.02
CA HIS A 68 -4.07 8.10 -21.33
C HIS A 68 -3.85 8.96 -20.08
N ALA A 69 -4.56 8.70 -18.98
CA ALA A 69 -4.36 9.41 -17.72
C ALA A 69 -2.94 9.21 -17.17
N LYS A 70 -2.34 8.02 -17.35
CA LYS A 70 -0.95 7.72 -16.99
C LYS A 70 0.09 8.56 -17.75
N GLN A 71 -0.27 9.14 -18.91
CA GLN A 71 0.62 10.02 -19.67
C GLN A 71 0.80 11.38 -18.98
N TYR A 72 -0.14 11.78 -18.13
CA TYR A 72 -0.01 12.94 -17.24
C TYR A 72 0.46 12.48 -15.87
N ILE A 73 1.78 12.41 -15.67
CA ILE A 73 2.34 12.13 -14.35
C ILE A 73 2.07 13.35 -13.46
N ASN A 74 1.09 13.21 -12.58
CA ASN A 74 0.87 14.18 -11.53
C ASN A 74 2.14 14.26 -10.66
N PRO A 75 2.78 15.44 -10.49
CA PRO A 75 3.99 15.57 -9.70
C PRO A 75 3.86 14.97 -8.28
N ARG A 76 2.66 15.05 -7.69
CA ARG A 76 2.34 14.47 -6.37
C ARG A 76 2.49 12.94 -6.34
N VAL A 77 2.25 12.25 -7.46
CA VAL A 77 2.45 10.80 -7.59
C VAL A 77 3.95 10.49 -7.60
N SER A 78 4.73 11.27 -8.36
CA SER A 78 6.18 11.10 -8.45
C SER A 78 6.87 11.34 -7.10
N GLU A 79 6.48 12.42 -6.40
CA GLU A 79 6.95 12.75 -5.05
C GLU A 79 6.69 11.59 -4.08
N MET A 80 5.45 11.08 -4.05
CA MET A 80 5.08 10.00 -3.13
C MET A 80 5.76 8.67 -3.48
N LYS A 81 5.87 8.30 -4.76
CA LYS A 81 6.61 7.09 -5.17
C LYS A 81 8.09 7.17 -4.79
N THR A 82 8.69 8.36 -4.90
CA THR A 82 10.08 8.57 -4.48
C THR A 82 10.22 8.32 -2.98
N LEU A 83 9.32 8.87 -2.17
CA LEU A 83 9.30 8.64 -0.73
C LEU A 83 9.12 7.15 -0.37
N CYS A 84 8.19 6.44 -1.04
CA CYS A 84 8.01 5.00 -0.85
C CYS A 84 9.30 4.21 -1.09
N ARG A 85 10.03 4.53 -2.16
CA ARG A 85 11.30 3.85 -2.49
C ARG A 85 12.40 4.14 -1.49
N LYS A 86 12.49 5.39 -1.00
CA LYS A 86 13.45 5.73 0.07
C LYS A 86 13.15 4.93 1.34
N MET A 87 11.88 4.83 1.75
CA MET A 87 11.50 4.07 2.94
C MET A 87 11.73 2.56 2.79
N ASP A 88 11.47 2.00 1.61
CA ASP A 88 11.74 0.58 1.31
C ASP A 88 13.24 0.23 1.36
N ALA A 89 14.10 1.18 0.94
CA ALA A 89 15.55 1.04 1.02
C ALA A 89 16.08 1.06 2.47
N LEU A 90 15.37 1.68 3.42
CA LEU A 90 15.74 1.71 4.84
C LEU A 90 15.41 0.43 5.62
N ALA A 91 14.96 -0.64 4.95
CA ALA A 91 14.76 -1.93 5.60
C ALA A 91 16.08 -2.53 6.13
N ASP A 92 17.23 -2.00 5.72
CA ASP A 92 18.55 -2.46 6.17
C ASP A 92 19.02 -1.69 7.44
N PRO A 93 19.40 -2.38 8.53
CA PRO A 93 19.36 -1.83 9.90
C PRO A 93 20.64 -1.15 10.42
N ASP A 94 21.41 -0.41 9.59
CA ASP A 94 22.64 0.26 10.06
C ASP A 94 22.43 1.65 10.70
N ALA A 95 23.53 2.31 11.12
CA ALA A 95 23.49 3.62 11.79
C ALA A 95 23.15 4.77 10.82
N GLU A 96 23.56 4.68 9.55
CA GLU A 96 23.18 5.62 8.50
C GLU A 96 21.66 5.54 8.26
N ALA A 97 21.12 4.32 8.29
CA ALA A 97 19.69 4.06 8.20
C ALA A 97 18.86 4.72 9.33
N LYS A 98 19.42 4.95 10.53
CA LYS A 98 18.71 5.69 11.60
C LYS A 98 18.58 7.17 11.30
N GLN A 99 19.65 7.81 10.82
CA GLN A 99 19.63 9.24 10.48
C GLN A 99 18.72 9.48 9.26
N GLU A 100 18.82 8.62 8.26
CA GLU A 100 17.93 8.64 7.10
C GLU A 100 16.47 8.41 7.50
N ARG A 101 16.19 7.48 8.43
CA ARG A 101 14.83 7.27 8.96
C ARG A 101 14.25 8.53 9.59
N GLY A 102 15.03 9.28 10.37
CA GLY A 102 14.59 10.55 10.94
C GLY A 102 14.32 11.64 9.90
N ALA A 103 15.05 11.66 8.78
CA ALA A 103 14.75 12.54 7.65
C ALA A 103 13.43 12.12 6.96
N LEU A 104 13.24 10.81 6.71
CA LEU A 104 12.02 10.30 6.09
C LEU A 104 10.78 10.48 6.94
N VAL A 105 10.90 10.42 8.28
CA VAL A 105 9.80 10.76 9.19
C VAL A 105 9.29 12.19 8.91
N ARG A 106 10.21 13.15 8.78
CA ARG A 106 9.85 14.54 8.47
C ARG A 106 9.27 14.69 7.06
N GLU A 107 9.88 14.05 6.06
CA GLU A 107 9.35 14.04 4.69
C GLU A 107 7.92 13.47 4.63
N CYS A 108 7.64 12.38 5.35
CA CYS A 108 6.30 11.81 5.48
C CYS A 108 5.33 12.79 6.17
N SER A 109 5.70 13.36 7.31
CA SER A 109 4.85 14.32 8.03
C SER A 109 4.49 15.54 7.18
N ASP A 110 5.46 16.11 6.46
CA ASP A 110 5.23 17.25 5.57
C ASP A 110 4.32 16.88 4.39
N LEU A 111 4.52 15.70 3.80
CA LEU A 111 3.67 15.20 2.71
C LEU A 111 2.24 14.96 3.17
N VAL A 112 2.04 14.34 4.34
CA VAL A 112 0.72 14.10 4.92
C VAL A 112 0.01 15.43 5.21
N ARG A 113 0.69 16.40 5.83
CA ARG A 113 0.13 17.73 6.09
C ARG A 113 -0.30 18.43 4.80
N LYS A 114 0.57 18.42 3.78
CA LYS A 114 0.26 18.99 2.45
C LYS A 114 -0.99 18.35 1.85
N LYS A 115 -1.14 17.03 1.95
CA LYS A 115 -2.33 16.32 1.45
C LYS A 115 -3.60 16.68 2.24
N GLN A 116 -3.52 16.68 3.57
CA GLN A 116 -4.68 16.94 4.44
C GLN A 116 -5.19 18.38 4.34
N VAL A 117 -4.28 19.36 4.16
CA VAL A 117 -4.65 20.79 4.11
C VAL A 117 -4.99 21.27 2.69
N ASP A 118 -4.23 20.87 1.67
CA ASP A 118 -4.30 21.50 0.34
C ASP A 118 -5.29 20.80 -0.63
N GLY A 119 -5.82 19.63 -0.27
CA GLY A 119 -6.46 18.72 -1.22
C GLY A 119 -8.00 18.60 -1.17
N GLY A 120 -8.67 19.11 -0.13
CA GLY A 120 -10.10 18.90 0.08
C GLY A 120 -10.47 17.52 0.67
N GLU A 121 -11.77 17.21 0.81
CA GLU A 121 -12.28 16.09 1.62
C GLU A 121 -11.68 14.72 1.24
N GLY A 122 -11.66 14.36 -0.05
CA GLY A 122 -11.08 13.10 -0.52
C GLY A 122 -9.56 13.00 -0.32
N PHE A 123 -8.86 14.13 -0.17
CA PHE A 123 -7.43 14.13 0.13
C PHE A 123 -7.14 14.02 1.63
N SER A 124 -8.10 14.32 2.51
CA SER A 124 -7.95 14.10 3.95
C SER A 124 -7.83 12.60 4.25
N GLU A 125 -8.75 11.78 3.73
CA GLU A 125 -8.67 10.32 3.85
C GLU A 125 -7.41 9.74 3.18
N HIS A 126 -7.02 10.27 2.03
CA HIS A 126 -5.76 9.92 1.38
C HIS A 126 -4.54 10.26 2.26
N GLY A 127 -4.59 11.40 2.97
CA GLY A 127 -3.59 11.79 3.96
C GLY A 127 -3.51 10.83 5.13
N GLU A 128 -4.65 10.41 5.70
CA GLU A 128 -4.70 9.42 6.79
C GLU A 128 -4.14 8.06 6.37
N ARG A 129 -4.51 7.54 5.19
CA ARG A 129 -3.92 6.29 4.67
C ARG A 129 -2.42 6.43 4.42
N THR A 130 -1.99 7.58 3.89
CA THR A 130 -0.56 7.88 3.69
C THR A 130 0.19 7.89 5.04
N GLN A 131 -0.39 8.50 6.07
CA GLN A 131 0.18 8.54 7.41
C GLN A 131 0.34 7.13 7.99
N HIS A 132 -0.71 6.31 7.92
CA HIS A 132 -0.65 4.94 8.41
C HIS A 132 0.41 4.10 7.69
N ILE A 133 0.53 4.22 6.36
CA ILE A 133 1.58 3.52 5.60
C ILE A 133 2.99 3.99 6.03
N CYS A 134 3.19 5.30 6.20
CA CYS A 134 4.46 5.84 6.69
C CYS A 134 4.79 5.32 8.10
N ASP A 135 3.81 5.25 9.00
CA ASP A 135 3.99 4.71 10.36
C ASP A 135 4.52 3.27 10.32
N GLU A 136 3.88 2.42 9.52
CA GLU A 136 4.24 1.01 9.40
C GLU A 136 5.61 0.81 8.73
N MET A 137 5.90 1.55 7.64
CA MET A 137 7.20 1.45 6.94
C MET A 137 8.37 1.95 7.79
N LEU A 138 8.15 3.00 8.60
CA LEU A 138 9.20 3.59 9.42
C LEU A 138 9.27 2.98 10.83
N GLY A 139 8.29 2.16 11.22
CA GLY A 139 8.20 1.54 12.55
C GLY A 139 8.01 2.55 13.68
N GLN A 140 7.54 3.76 13.36
CA GLN A 140 7.32 4.83 14.33
C GLN A 140 6.29 5.84 13.81
N LYS A 141 5.66 6.56 14.72
CA LYS A 141 4.65 7.56 14.36
C LYS A 141 5.25 8.75 13.62
N VAL A 142 4.80 8.99 12.40
CA VAL A 142 5.00 10.26 11.69
C VAL A 142 4.00 11.27 12.23
N GLY A 143 4.45 12.07 13.18
CA GLY A 143 3.63 13.07 13.84
C GLY A 143 3.15 14.12 12.85
N THR A 144 1.84 14.30 12.74
CA THR A 144 1.23 15.51 12.19
C THR A 144 0.92 16.39 13.39
N GLY A 145 1.83 17.32 13.71
CA GLY A 145 1.68 18.20 14.87
C GLY A 145 0.26 18.79 14.91
N ARG A 146 -0.47 18.44 15.96
CA ARG A 146 -1.81 18.93 16.25
C ARG A 146 -1.73 19.93 17.39
#